data_AF-A0A1C3U5X1-F1
#
_entry.id   AF-A0A1C3U5X1-F1
#
_cell.length_a   1.000
_cell.length_b   1.000
_cell.length_c   1.000
_cell.angle_alpha   90.00
_cell.angle_beta   90.00
_cell.angle_gamma   90.00
#
_symmetry.space_group_name_H-M   'P 1'
#
loop_
_entity.id
_entity.type
_entity.pdbx_description
1 polymer ?
#
loop_
_entity_poly.entity_id
_entity_poly.type
_entity_poly.pdbx_seq_one_letter_code
_entity_poly.pdbx_strand_id
1 'polypeptide(L)'
;MADLPPPVTTQEIRIVDEQGQARLILSANGGGPTILLLRKDGTTGASVKLDAADRPTVVLANPNPSWPSAAMEIDDKGAHVKFDRPGGASSYLFLNNAGGSGVVLIDTTGKRRLDALVGADGSSKIERLDDEGKPIP
;
A
#
# COMPACT_ATOMS: atom_id res chain seq x y z
N MET A 1 21.71 -23.02 -28.21
CA MET A 1 20.49 -22.50 -27.56
C MET A 1 19.65 -21.89 -28.66
N ALA A 2 18.34 -22.21 -28.72
CA ALA A 2 17.47 -21.57 -29.70
C ALA A 2 17.35 -20.08 -29.37
N ASP A 3 17.40 -19.21 -30.37
CA ASP A 3 17.18 -17.77 -30.19
C ASP A 3 15.76 -17.53 -29.65
N LEU A 4 15.68 -16.72 -28.59
CA LEU A 4 14.40 -16.28 -28.04
C LEU A 4 13.71 -15.33 -29.04
N PRO A 5 12.36 -15.33 -29.10
CA PRO A 5 11.64 -14.35 -29.90
C PRO A 5 11.98 -12.92 -29.43
N PRO A 6 11.86 -11.91 -30.33
CA PRO A 6 12.12 -10.53 -29.97
C PRO A 6 11.14 -10.03 -28.89
N PRO A 7 11.54 -9.03 -28.09
CA PRO A 7 10.66 -8.43 -27.08
C PRO A 7 9.41 -7.78 -27.70
N VAL A 8 8.28 -7.88 -27.02
CA VAL A 8 7.07 -7.11 -27.35
C VAL A 8 7.19 -5.73 -26.68
N THR A 9 7.16 -4.66 -27.48
CA THR A 9 7.12 -3.27 -26.98
C THR A 9 5.75 -2.67 -27.22
N THR A 10 5.08 -2.25 -26.15
CA THR A 10 3.76 -1.62 -26.17
C THR A 10 3.63 -0.70 -24.97
N GLN A 11 2.69 0.24 -25.04
CA GLN A 11 2.32 1.06 -23.89
C GLN A 11 1.43 0.30 -22.90
N GLU A 12 0.71 -0.72 -23.39
CA GLU A 12 -0.24 -1.47 -22.60
C GLU A 12 -0.39 -2.92 -23.08
N ILE A 13 -0.49 -3.85 -22.12
CA ILE A 13 -0.90 -5.24 -22.31
C ILE A 13 -2.15 -5.46 -21.46
N ARG A 14 -3.20 -6.01 -22.08
CA ARG A 14 -4.42 -6.45 -21.40
C ARG A 14 -4.51 -7.96 -21.49
N ILE A 15 -4.60 -8.62 -20.33
CA ILE A 15 -4.97 -10.04 -20.27
C ILE A 15 -6.46 -10.10 -20.01
N VAL A 16 -7.19 -10.76 -20.90
CA VAL A 16 -8.65 -10.92 -20.84
C VAL A 16 -9.03 -12.35 -20.45
N ASP A 17 -10.23 -12.54 -19.91
CA ASP A 17 -10.84 -13.86 -19.77
C ASP A 17 -11.51 -14.35 -21.07
N GLU A 18 -12.14 -15.52 -21.03
CA GLU A 18 -12.80 -16.16 -22.18
C GLU A 18 -13.94 -15.32 -22.78
N GLN A 19 -14.50 -14.38 -22.01
CA GLN A 19 -15.55 -13.48 -22.47
C GLN A 19 -14.99 -12.16 -23.05
N GLY A 20 -13.65 -12.02 -23.08
CA GLY A 20 -12.97 -10.80 -23.54
C GLY A 20 -12.89 -9.71 -22.47
N GLN A 21 -13.28 -9.99 -21.22
CA GLN A 21 -13.21 -9.01 -20.12
C GLN A 21 -11.78 -8.93 -19.58
N ALA A 22 -11.22 -7.73 -19.46
CA ALA A 22 -9.88 -7.53 -18.93
C ALA A 22 -9.78 -7.93 -17.44
N ARG A 23 -8.74 -8.70 -17.09
CA ARG A 23 -8.45 -9.21 -15.73
C ARG A 23 -7.08 -8.76 -15.19
N LEU A 24 -6.14 -8.46 -16.09
CA LEU A 24 -4.85 -7.83 -15.77
C LEU A 24 -4.58 -6.72 -16.79
N ILE A 25 -4.11 -5.58 -16.31
CA ILE A 25 -3.55 -4.51 -17.15
C ILE A 25 -2.11 -4.27 -16.71
N LEU A 26 -1.18 -4.33 -17.66
CA LEU A 26 0.20 -3.85 -17.51
C LEU A 26 0.32 -2.61 -18.39
N SER A 27 0.59 -1.43 -17.82
CA SER A 27 0.53 -0.17 -18.56
C SER A 27 1.63 0.79 -18.13
N ALA A 28 2.15 1.57 -19.07
CA ALA A 28 2.96 2.76 -18.80
C ALA A 28 2.22 4.05 -19.23
N ASN A 29 0.93 3.94 -19.56
CA ASN A 29 0.10 5.09 -19.90
C ASN A 29 0.01 6.06 -18.70
N GLY A 30 0.14 7.36 -18.96
CA GLY A 30 0.07 8.38 -17.92
C GLY A 30 1.40 8.66 -17.19
N GLY A 31 2.52 8.14 -17.70
CA GLY A 31 3.87 8.57 -17.28
C GLY A 31 4.55 7.70 -16.23
N GLY A 32 3.93 6.60 -15.77
CA GLY A 32 4.53 5.67 -14.82
C GLY A 32 4.03 4.24 -15.01
N PRO A 33 4.85 3.23 -14.66
CA PRO A 33 4.47 1.83 -14.78
C PRO A 33 3.39 1.46 -13.75
N THR A 34 2.37 0.74 -14.21
CA THR A 34 1.24 0.28 -13.41
C THR A 34 0.88 -1.16 -13.78
N ILE A 35 0.58 -1.95 -12.76
CA ILE A 35 -0.03 -3.28 -12.86
C ILE A 35 -1.38 -3.21 -12.15
N LEU A 36 -2.47 -3.56 -12.82
CA LEU A 36 -3.81 -3.60 -12.23
C LEU A 36 -4.40 -4.99 -12.32
N LEU A 37 -4.82 -5.55 -11.18
CA LEU A 37 -5.68 -6.73 -11.13
C LEU A 37 -7.14 -6.27 -11.10
N LEU A 38 -7.92 -6.67 -12.09
CA LEU A 38 -9.32 -6.27 -12.24
C LEU A 38 -10.28 -7.34 -11.73
N ARG A 39 -11.32 -6.87 -11.03
CA ARG A 39 -12.46 -7.68 -10.61
C ARG A 39 -13.38 -7.95 -11.81
N LYS A 40 -14.37 -8.83 -11.59
CA LYS A 40 -15.37 -9.18 -12.63
C LYS A 40 -16.19 -7.98 -13.10
N ASP A 41 -16.39 -6.98 -12.23
CA ASP A 41 -17.10 -5.74 -12.55
C ASP A 41 -16.21 -4.70 -13.26
N GLY A 42 -14.95 -5.02 -13.55
CA GLY A 42 -13.98 -4.13 -14.17
C GLY A 42 -13.28 -3.15 -13.21
N THR A 43 -13.65 -3.13 -11.93
CA THR A 43 -12.98 -2.29 -10.93
C THR A 43 -11.63 -2.88 -10.50
N THR A 44 -10.71 -2.03 -10.05
CA THR A 44 -9.40 -2.47 -9.55
C THR A 44 -9.53 -3.19 -8.21
N GLY A 45 -9.12 -4.46 -8.19
CA GLY A 45 -8.98 -5.28 -6.99
C GLY A 45 -7.62 -5.10 -6.29
N ALA A 46 -6.55 -4.94 -7.07
CA ALA A 46 -5.24 -4.62 -6.56
C ALA A 46 -4.42 -3.86 -7.60
N SER A 47 -3.43 -3.10 -7.15
CA SER A 47 -2.51 -2.38 -8.03
C SER A 47 -1.07 -2.43 -7.54
N VAL A 48 -0.12 -2.44 -8.47
CA VAL A 48 1.29 -2.10 -8.23
C VAL A 48 1.63 -0.89 -9.09
N LYS A 49 2.27 0.12 -8.53
CA LYS A 49 2.66 1.34 -9.24
C LYS A 49 3.94 1.93 -8.69
N LEU A 50 4.58 2.80 -9.48
CA LEU A 50 5.55 3.76 -8.97
C LEU A 50 4.87 5.12 -8.77
N ASP A 51 5.32 5.88 -7.78
CA ASP A 51 4.97 7.30 -7.67
C ASP A 51 5.88 8.18 -8.54
N ALA A 52 5.73 9.50 -8.45
CA ALA A 52 6.51 10.45 -9.25
C ALA A 52 8.01 10.50 -8.91
N ALA A 53 8.43 9.86 -7.81
CA ALA A 53 9.83 9.73 -7.39
C ALA A 53 10.34 8.29 -7.56
N ASP A 54 9.69 7.48 -8.40
CA ASP A 54 9.99 6.07 -8.66
C ASP A 54 9.91 5.16 -7.44
N ARG A 55 9.13 5.54 -6.41
CA ARG A 55 8.95 4.71 -5.21
C ARG A 55 7.78 3.74 -5.40
N PRO A 56 7.95 2.44 -5.06
CA PRO A 56 6.93 1.43 -5.28
C PRO A 56 5.79 1.49 -4.27
N THR A 57 4.60 1.11 -4.75
CA THR A 57 3.39 0.95 -3.95
C THR A 57 2.61 -0.26 -4.43
N VAL A 58 2.12 -1.07 -3.50
CA VAL A 58 1.15 -2.15 -3.71
C VAL A 58 -0.11 -1.85 -2.92
N VAL A 59 -1.28 -1.85 -3.56
CA VAL A 59 -2.57 -1.61 -2.89
C VAL A 59 -3.50 -2.78 -3.14
N LEU A 60 -4.17 -3.23 -2.08
CA LEU A 60 -5.27 -4.18 -2.10
C LEU A 60 -6.56 -3.44 -1.77
N ALA A 61 -7.43 -3.33 -2.76
CA ALA A 61 -8.72 -2.67 -2.61
C ALA A 61 -9.77 -3.68 -2.16
N ASN A 62 -10.67 -3.24 -1.28
CA ASN A 62 -11.84 -4.03 -0.91
C ASN A 62 -12.94 -3.89 -1.98
N PRO A 63 -13.68 -4.97 -2.34
CA PRO A 63 -14.84 -4.85 -3.22
C PRO A 63 -15.89 -3.87 -2.72
N ASN A 64 -16.04 -3.74 -1.39
CA ASN A 64 -16.87 -2.70 -0.80
C ASN A 64 -15.99 -1.51 -0.38
N PRO A 65 -16.18 -0.30 -0.95
CA PRO A 65 -15.36 0.85 -0.61
C PRO A 65 -15.51 1.32 0.84
N SER A 66 -16.53 0.87 1.58
CA SER A 66 -16.67 1.17 3.02
C SER A 66 -15.97 0.16 3.93
N TRP A 67 -15.30 -0.85 3.37
CA TRP A 67 -14.56 -1.89 4.11
C TRP A 67 -13.05 -1.64 4.07
N PRO A 68 -12.26 -2.38 4.86
CA PRO A 68 -10.83 -2.11 4.97
C PRO A 68 -10.03 -2.40 3.70
N SER A 69 -9.05 -1.54 3.40
CA SER A 69 -8.02 -1.73 2.38
C SER A 69 -6.64 -1.94 3.02
N ALA A 70 -5.68 -2.45 2.23
CA ALA A 70 -4.29 -2.56 2.64
C ALA A 70 -3.36 -1.94 1.61
N ALA A 71 -2.27 -1.32 2.06
CA ALA A 71 -1.22 -0.79 1.21
C ALA A 71 0.17 -1.15 1.75
N MET A 72 1.11 -1.45 0.86
CA MET A 72 2.53 -1.56 1.15
C MET A 72 3.24 -0.52 0.30
N GLU A 73 3.98 0.38 0.93
CA GLU A 73 4.48 1.60 0.30
C GLU A 73 5.91 1.89 0.75
N ILE A 74 6.68 2.49 -0.15
CA ILE A 74 7.92 3.19 0.15
C ILE A 74 7.64 4.68 -0.08
N ASP A 75 7.93 5.53 0.90
CA ASP A 75 7.81 6.99 0.79
C ASP A 75 9.11 7.70 1.23
N ASP A 76 9.03 9.01 1.52
CA ASP A 76 10.16 9.82 1.96
C ASP A 76 10.55 9.56 3.42
N LYS A 77 9.67 8.88 4.17
CA LYS A 77 9.85 8.56 5.58
C LYS A 77 10.35 7.14 5.77
N GLY A 78 10.07 6.22 4.85
CA GLY A 78 10.64 4.87 4.81
C GLY A 78 9.71 3.87 4.17
N ALA A 79 9.61 2.68 4.77
CA ALA A 79 8.72 1.62 4.33
C ALA A 79 7.57 1.45 5.31
N HIS A 80 6.35 1.26 4.81
CA HIS A 80 5.20 0.95 5.65
C HIS A 80 4.21 -0.03 5.01
N VAL A 81 3.52 -0.76 5.89
CA VAL A 81 2.32 -1.53 5.57
C VAL A 81 1.18 -0.92 6.37
N LYS A 82 0.13 -0.49 5.68
CA LYS A 82 -1.01 0.21 6.26
C LYS A 82 -2.31 -0.54 6.00
N PHE A 83 -3.16 -0.63 7.02
CA PHE A 83 -4.55 -1.05 6.92
C PHE A 83 -5.44 0.14 7.22
N ASP A 84 -6.29 0.52 6.28
CA ASP A 84 -7.22 1.64 6.42
C ASP A 84 -8.66 1.15 6.35
N ARG A 85 -9.56 1.82 7.07
CA ARG A 85 -11.01 1.64 6.94
C ARG A 85 -11.69 3.01 6.94
N PRO A 86 -12.45 3.37 5.89
CA PRO A 86 -13.25 4.60 5.91
C PRO A 86 -14.20 4.65 7.11
N GLY A 87 -14.13 5.74 7.89
CA GLY A 87 -14.90 5.91 9.14
C GLY A 87 -14.59 4.86 10.22
N GLY A 88 -13.46 4.17 10.12
CA GLY A 88 -12.98 3.16 11.06
C GLY A 88 -11.59 3.50 11.61
N ALA A 89 -11.13 2.70 12.56
CA ALA A 89 -9.73 2.71 12.97
C ALA A 89 -8.81 2.26 11.81
N SER A 90 -7.56 2.70 11.85
CA SER A 90 -6.50 2.24 10.95
C SER A 90 -5.27 1.82 11.74
N SER A 91 -4.37 1.09 11.09
CA SER A 91 -3.11 0.68 11.69
C SER A 91 -2.01 0.66 10.65
N TYR A 92 -0.77 0.86 11.08
CA TYR A 92 0.37 0.65 10.19
C TYR A 92 1.60 0.14 10.94
N LEU A 93 2.37 -0.69 10.25
CA LEU A 93 3.72 -1.11 10.59
C LEU A 93 4.68 -0.29 9.73
N PHE A 94 5.77 0.20 10.31
CA PHE A 94 6.76 0.97 9.56
C PHE A 94 8.20 0.66 9.96
N LEU A 95 9.12 0.95 9.05
CA LEU A 95 10.54 1.16 9.27
C LEU A 95 10.91 2.48 8.60
N ASN A 96 11.33 3.46 9.39
CA ASN A 96 11.70 4.77 8.88
C ASN A 96 13.16 4.83 8.42
N ASN A 97 13.49 5.83 7.61
CA ASN A 97 14.83 6.04 7.04
C ASN A 97 15.91 6.35 8.09
N ALA A 98 15.54 6.70 9.33
CA ALA A 98 16.45 6.87 10.45
C ALA A 98 16.69 5.56 11.24
N GLY A 99 16.09 4.43 10.82
CA GLY A 99 16.24 3.11 11.44
C GLY A 99 15.27 2.82 12.59
N GLY A 100 14.33 3.73 12.88
CA GLY A 100 13.25 3.48 13.84
C GLY A 100 12.13 2.66 13.21
N SER A 101 11.58 1.70 13.94
CA SER A 101 10.47 0.87 13.48
C SER A 101 9.34 0.81 14.50
N GLY A 102 8.15 0.43 14.07
CA GLY A 102 7.06 0.23 15.02
C GLY A 102 5.71 0.00 14.40
N VAL A 103 4.74 -0.23 15.28
CA VAL A 103 3.32 -0.35 14.96
C VAL A 103 2.57 0.81 15.61
N VAL A 104 1.65 1.40 14.86
CA VAL A 104 0.78 2.48 15.33
C VAL A 104 -0.68 2.11 15.08
N LEU A 105 -1.53 2.32 16.09
CA LEU A 105 -2.98 2.20 15.97
C LEU A 105 -3.61 3.60 16.01
N ILE A 106 -4.50 3.85 15.06
CA ILE A 106 -5.17 5.13 14.84
C ILE A 106 -6.68 4.92 14.96
N ASP A 107 -7.37 5.83 15.64
CA ASP A 107 -8.83 5.79 15.77
C ASP A 107 -9.57 6.30 14.53
N THR A 108 -10.90 6.36 14.64
CA THR A 108 -11.81 6.83 13.59
C THR A 108 -11.66 8.31 13.25
N THR A 109 -10.99 9.10 14.09
CA THR A 109 -10.75 10.54 13.92
C THR A 109 -9.36 10.83 13.36
N GLY A 110 -8.55 9.80 13.12
CA GLY A 110 -7.18 9.95 12.64
C GLY A 110 -6.16 10.19 13.76
N LYS A 111 -6.53 10.02 15.04
CA LYS A 111 -5.63 10.20 16.18
C LYS A 111 -4.96 8.88 16.57
N ARG A 112 -3.66 8.92 16.83
CA ARG A 112 -2.91 7.77 17.37
C ARG A 112 -3.41 7.44 18.77
N ARG A 113 -3.59 6.15 19.06
CA ARG A 113 -4.05 5.62 20.35
C ARG A 113 -3.07 4.67 20.98
N LEU A 114 -2.19 4.07 20.17
CA LEU A 114 -1.14 3.19 20.63
C LEU A 114 0.04 3.28 19.68
N ASP A 115 1.23 3.44 20.25
CA ASP A 115 2.52 3.37 19.57
C ASP A 115 3.35 2.24 20.23
N ALA A 116 3.85 1.29 19.45
CA ALA A 116 4.78 0.26 19.88
C ALA A 116 6.04 0.34 19.02
N LEU A 117 7.11 0.92 19.55
CA LEU A 117 8.25 1.42 18.78
C LEU A 117 9.59 0.83 19.25
N VAL A 118 10.51 0.70 18.31
CA VAL A 118 11.93 0.40 18.54
C VAL A 118 12.79 1.44 17.81
N GLY A 119 13.69 2.09 18.54
CA GLY A 119 14.67 3.04 18.01
C GLY A 119 15.87 2.33 17.39
N ALA A 120 16.61 3.06 16.54
CA ALA A 120 17.84 2.54 15.93
C ALA A 120 18.94 2.20 16.95
N ASP A 121 18.87 2.78 18.15
CA ASP A 121 19.73 2.48 19.30
C ASP A 121 19.28 1.25 20.10
N GLY A 122 18.20 0.58 19.68
CA GLY A 122 17.61 -0.57 20.36
C GLY A 122 16.69 -0.20 21.54
N SER A 123 16.49 1.08 21.84
CA SER A 123 15.48 1.51 22.82
C SER A 123 14.09 1.08 22.35
N SER A 124 13.22 0.67 23.27
CA SER A 124 11.86 0.25 22.93
C SER A 124 10.84 0.85 23.88
N LYS A 125 9.64 1.12 23.36
CA LYS A 125 8.52 1.63 24.15
C LYS A 125 7.18 1.18 23.60
N ILE A 126 6.22 1.02 24.50
CA ILE A 126 4.79 0.86 24.17
C ILE A 126 4.05 1.96 24.93
N GLU A 127 3.37 2.84 24.21
CA GLU A 127 2.67 3.99 24.75
C GLU A 127 1.21 3.95 24.33
N ARG A 128 0.30 4.13 25.29
CA ARG A 128 -1.11 4.43 25.03
C ARG A 128 -1.29 5.95 25.02
N LEU A 129 -2.15 6.45 24.15
CA LEU A 129 -2.35 7.90 23.97
C LEU A 129 -3.82 8.28 24.22
N ASP A 130 -4.04 9.36 24.97
CA ASP A 130 -5.37 9.97 25.18
C ASP A 130 -5.88 10.74 23.95
N ASP A 131 -7.02 11.42 24.08
CA ASP A 131 -7.66 12.20 23.01
C ASP A 131 -6.82 13.42 22.59
N GLU A 132 -5.89 13.85 23.43
CA GLU A 132 -4.95 14.94 23.19
C GLU A 132 -3.60 14.44 22.64
N GLY A 133 -3.43 13.13 22.49
CA GLY A 133 -2.18 12.51 22.02
C GLY A 133 -1.10 12.44 23.10
N LYS A 134 -1.46 12.50 24.38
CA LYS A 134 -0.53 12.40 25.51
C LYS A 134 -0.45 10.97 26.04
N PRO A 135 0.73 10.52 26.49
CA PRO A 135 0.89 9.20 27.11
C PRO A 135 -0.01 9.02 28.34
N ILE A 136 -0.70 7.89 28.42
CA ILE A 136 -1.46 7.46 29.59
C ILE A 136 -0.91 6.14 30.16
N PRO A 137 -0.99 5.93 31.49
CA PRO A 137 -0.60 4.68 32.13
C PRO A 137 -1.36 3.51 31.55
#